data_AF-A0A383YRM6-F1
#
_entry.id   AF-A0A383YRM6-F1
#
_cell.length_a   1.000
_cell.length_b   1.000
_cell.length_c   1.000
_cell.angle_alpha   90.00
_cell.angle_beta   90.00
_cell.angle_gamma   90.00
#
_symmetry.space_group_name_H-M   'P 1'
#
loop_
_entity.id
_entity.type
_entity.pdbx_description
1 polymer ?
#
loop_
_entity_poly.entity_id
_entity_poly.type
_entity_poly.pdbx_seq_one_letter_code
_entity_poly.pdbx_strand_id
1 'polypeptide(L)'
;MFESFNVPGLYIAVQAVLALAASWTSRQVGERTLTGIVIDSGDGVTHAIPVAEGYVIGSCIKHIPIAGRDITYFMQQLLREREVGIPPEQSLETAKAIKEKYCYICPDIVKEFAKYDVDPQKWIRQYTGINAVNQKKFIIDVGYERFLGPEIFFHPEFANPDFMESISDVVDEVIQNCPIDVRRPLYKNVVLSGGSTMFRDFGRRLQRDLKRVVDARLRLSEELSGGRIKPKPVEVQVITHHMQRYAVWFGGSMLASTSVHAPSAGCLVQPEFFQVCHTKKDYEEYGPTICRHNPVFGVMS
;
A
#
# COMPACT_ATOMS: atom_id res chain seq x y z
N MET A 1 17.15 2.29 23.22
CA MET A 1 16.28 3.45 23.54
C MET A 1 16.44 3.86 24.99
N PHE A 2 16.06 3.03 25.96
CA PHE A 2 16.17 3.38 27.37
C PHE A 2 17.62 3.45 27.89
N GLU A 3 18.44 2.43 27.64
CA GLU A 3 19.80 2.34 28.21
C GLU A 3 20.80 3.37 27.63
N SER A 4 20.83 3.53 26.31
CA SER A 4 21.80 4.42 25.66
C SER A 4 21.30 5.86 25.52
N PHE A 5 20.03 6.05 25.13
CA PHE A 5 19.48 7.36 24.80
C PHE A 5 18.67 7.98 25.95
N ASN A 6 18.47 7.25 27.05
CA ASN A 6 17.78 7.74 28.24
C ASN A 6 16.41 8.36 27.96
N VAL A 7 15.67 7.81 26.99
CA VAL A 7 14.32 8.32 26.65
C VAL A 7 13.37 8.11 27.83
N PRO A 8 12.46 9.07 28.13
CA PRO A 8 11.55 8.98 29.27
C PRO A 8 10.42 7.96 29.05
N GLY A 9 10.05 7.71 27.79
CA GLY A 9 9.05 6.73 27.41
C GLY A 9 9.24 6.22 26.00
N LEU A 10 8.69 5.04 25.71
CA LEU A 10 8.77 4.37 24.42
C LEU A 10 7.45 3.68 24.08
N TYR A 11 7.06 3.77 22.81
CA TYR A 11 5.96 3.00 22.24
C TYR A 11 6.40 2.43 20.90
N ILE A 12 6.23 1.11 20.71
CA ILE A 12 6.57 0.43 19.46
C ILE A 12 5.27 0.10 18.73
N ALA A 13 4.97 0.88 17.69
CA ALA A 13 3.76 0.75 16.91
C ALA A 13 3.91 -0.25 15.75
N VAL A 14 2.84 -0.97 15.43
CA VAL A 14 2.76 -1.83 14.24
C VAL A 14 2.42 -0.99 13.02
N GLN A 15 3.22 -1.10 11.95
CA GLN A 15 3.14 -0.23 10.77
C GLN A 15 1.76 -0.28 10.08
N ALA A 16 1.16 -1.46 9.94
CA ALA A 16 -0.16 -1.63 9.34
C ALA A 16 -1.25 -0.87 10.12
N VAL A 17 -1.19 -0.89 11.45
CA VAL A 17 -2.14 -0.17 12.32
C VAL A 17 -2.00 1.34 12.12
N LEU A 18 -0.77 1.84 12.01
CA LEU A 18 -0.52 3.25 11.72
C LEU A 18 -1.02 3.66 10.33
N ALA A 19 -0.87 2.80 9.32
CA ALA A 19 -1.41 3.05 7.98
C ALA A 19 -2.94 3.13 7.98
N LEU A 20 -3.63 2.28 8.77
CA LEU A 20 -5.08 2.38 8.97
C LEU A 20 -5.45 3.71 9.64
N ALA A 21 -4.73 4.13 10.68
CA ALA A 21 -4.95 5.41 11.33
C ALA A 21 -4.78 6.61 10.37
N ALA A 22 -3.78 6.57 9.48
CA ALA A 22 -3.58 7.59 8.46
C ALA A 22 -4.77 7.71 7.48
N SER A 23 -5.44 6.58 7.20
CA SER A 23 -6.58 6.54 6.29
C SER A 23 -7.81 7.29 6.82
N TRP A 24 -7.91 7.54 8.13
CA TRP A 24 -9.00 8.31 8.75
C TRP A 24 -9.10 9.75 8.26
N THR A 25 -8.03 10.26 7.63
CA THR A 25 -8.05 11.58 6.99
C THR A 25 -8.76 11.59 5.64
N SER A 26 -9.03 10.41 5.07
CA SER A 26 -9.76 10.30 3.81
C SER A 26 -11.24 10.62 4.01
N ARG A 27 -11.79 11.44 3.11
CA ARG A 27 -13.24 11.76 3.08
C ARG A 27 -14.13 10.54 2.79
N GLN A 28 -13.54 9.46 2.28
CA GLN A 28 -14.25 8.21 1.99
C GLN A 28 -14.56 7.41 3.27
N VAL A 29 -13.93 7.75 4.39
CA VAL A 29 -14.06 7.05 5.67
C VAL A 29 -15.00 7.86 6.57
N GLY A 30 -16.18 7.30 6.84
CA GLY A 30 -17.14 7.88 7.78
C GLY A 30 -16.92 7.46 9.24
N GLU A 31 -16.21 6.36 9.45
CA GLU A 31 -16.00 5.73 10.76
C GLU A 31 -14.52 5.43 10.97
N ARG A 32 -13.95 5.87 12.10
CA ARG A 32 -12.57 5.53 12.47
C ARG A 32 -12.54 4.09 12.93
N THR A 33 -11.90 3.24 12.14
CA THR A 33 -11.75 1.82 12.46
C THR A 33 -10.29 1.39 12.27
N LEU A 34 -9.87 0.44 13.10
CA LEU A 34 -8.61 -0.28 12.98
C LEU A 34 -8.82 -1.71 12.45
N THR A 35 -9.97 -1.97 11.84
CA THR A 35 -10.26 -3.21 11.12
C THR A 35 -10.22 -2.95 9.62
N GLY A 36 -9.30 -3.59 8.91
CA GLY A 36 -9.08 -3.41 7.49
C GLY A 36 -7.89 -4.23 7.00
N ILE A 37 -7.71 -4.31 5.68
CA ILE A 37 -6.51 -4.91 5.09
C ILE A 37 -5.61 -3.81 4.56
N VAL A 38 -4.33 -3.88 4.91
CA VAL A 38 -3.32 -2.91 4.48
C VAL A 38 -2.47 -3.50 3.38
N ILE A 39 -2.40 -2.79 2.27
CA ILE A 39 -1.49 -3.08 1.16
C ILE A 39 -0.31 -2.13 1.30
N ASP A 40 0.79 -2.63 1.87
CA ASP A 40 2.00 -1.86 2.07
C ASP A 40 3.02 -2.21 0.98
N SER A 41 3.27 -1.27 0.05
CA SER A 41 4.18 -1.47 -1.08
C SER A 41 5.30 -0.42 -1.06
N GLY A 42 6.48 -0.85 -0.63
CA GLY A 42 7.69 -0.06 -0.58
C GLY A 42 8.61 -0.29 -1.78
N ASP A 43 9.92 -0.18 -1.56
CA ASP A 43 10.94 -0.48 -2.57
C ASP A 43 11.27 -1.97 -2.65
N GLY A 44 11.22 -2.70 -1.54
CA GLY A 44 11.73 -4.09 -1.46
C GLY A 44 10.69 -5.19 -1.60
N VAL A 45 9.51 -5.04 -1.01
CA VAL A 45 8.46 -6.07 -0.99
C VAL A 45 7.09 -5.40 -0.85
N THR A 46 6.05 -6.08 -1.31
CA THR A 46 4.66 -5.69 -1.07
C THR A 46 4.00 -6.67 -0.11
N HIS A 47 3.29 -6.16 0.89
CA HIS A 47 2.60 -6.93 1.91
C HIS A 47 1.10 -6.73 1.84
N ALA A 48 0.35 -7.81 1.99
CA ALA A 48 -1.10 -7.79 2.25
C ALA A 48 -1.33 -8.22 3.70
N ILE A 49 -1.72 -7.25 4.54
CA ILE A 49 -1.73 -7.40 6.01
C ILE A 49 -3.17 -7.19 6.52
N PRO A 50 -3.88 -8.27 6.92
CA PRO A 50 -5.19 -8.15 7.53
C PRO A 50 -5.08 -7.72 9.00
N VAL A 51 -5.88 -6.73 9.39
CA VAL A 51 -5.94 -6.20 10.76
C VAL A 51 -7.40 -6.25 11.22
N ALA A 52 -7.62 -6.76 12.42
CA ALA A 52 -8.93 -6.75 13.09
C ALA A 52 -8.78 -6.10 14.46
N GLU A 53 -9.59 -5.06 14.71
CA GLU A 53 -9.62 -4.34 15.99
C GLU A 53 -8.23 -3.86 16.45
N GLY A 54 -7.38 -3.47 15.49
CA GLY A 54 -6.02 -3.03 15.78
C GLY A 54 -4.98 -4.13 15.93
N TYR A 55 -5.39 -5.40 15.92
CA TYR A 55 -4.49 -6.54 15.97
C TYR A 55 -4.30 -7.15 14.59
N VAL A 56 -3.04 -7.41 14.24
CA VAL A 56 -2.70 -8.03 12.96
C VAL A 56 -2.98 -9.53 13.02
N ILE A 57 -3.70 -10.05 12.03
CA ILE A 57 -3.94 -11.50 11.88
C ILE A 57 -2.72 -12.11 11.18
N GLY A 58 -1.66 -12.34 11.97
CA GLY A 58 -0.34 -12.71 11.47
C GLY A 58 -0.31 -14.00 10.62
N SER A 59 -1.17 -14.96 10.92
CA SER A 59 -1.27 -16.24 10.19
C SER A 59 -1.78 -16.10 8.76
N CYS A 60 -2.41 -14.97 8.42
CA CYS A 60 -3.01 -14.73 7.11
C CYS A 60 -2.18 -13.78 6.23
N ILE A 61 -1.07 -13.24 6.72
CA ILE A 61 -0.23 -12.31 5.95
C ILE A 61 0.34 -13.01 4.72
N LYS A 62 0.29 -12.32 3.57
CA LYS A 62 0.96 -12.74 2.34
C LYS A 62 1.94 -11.67 1.87
N HIS A 63 3.02 -12.14 1.26
CA HIS A 63 4.07 -11.33 0.66
C HIS A 63 4.03 -11.50 -0.85
N ILE A 64 4.15 -10.39 -1.57
CA ILE A 64 4.22 -10.36 -3.03
C ILE A 64 5.64 -9.95 -3.39
N PRO A 65 6.39 -10.77 -4.17
CA PRO A 65 7.77 -10.50 -4.58
C PRO A 65 7.83 -9.49 -5.73
N ILE A 66 7.05 -8.43 -5.64
CA ILE A 66 6.97 -7.32 -6.58
C ILE A 66 6.86 -6.04 -5.75
N ALA A 67 7.78 -5.11 -5.97
CA ALA A 67 7.83 -3.83 -5.29
C ALA A 67 8.42 -2.73 -6.19
N GLY A 68 8.70 -1.57 -5.60
CA GLY A 68 9.23 -0.41 -6.32
C GLY A 68 10.54 -0.67 -7.06
N ARG A 69 11.39 -1.56 -6.54
CA ARG A 69 12.65 -1.97 -7.18
C ARG A 69 12.41 -2.80 -8.42
N ASP A 70 11.55 -3.80 -8.35
CA ASP A 70 11.25 -4.70 -9.47
C ASP A 70 10.65 -3.94 -10.65
N ILE A 71 9.75 -2.99 -10.37
CA ILE A 71 9.22 -2.07 -11.39
C ILE A 71 10.34 -1.25 -12.04
N THR A 72 11.29 -0.78 -11.24
CA THR A 72 12.42 0.01 -11.76
C THR A 72 13.32 -0.83 -12.65
N TYR A 73 13.60 -2.08 -12.28
CA TYR A 73 14.39 -3.00 -13.10
C TYR A 73 13.68 -3.42 -14.37
N PHE A 74 12.38 -3.72 -14.30
CA PHE A 74 11.59 -4.04 -15.48
C PHE A 74 11.55 -2.86 -16.47
N MET A 75 11.33 -1.64 -15.96
CA MET A 75 11.41 -0.43 -16.80
C MET A 75 12.80 -0.20 -17.38
N GLN A 76 13.85 -0.45 -16.61
CA GLN A 76 15.22 -0.35 -17.09
C GLN A 76 15.47 -1.30 -18.27
N GLN A 77 14.95 -2.52 -18.21
CA GLN A 77 15.05 -3.48 -19.30
C GLN A 77 14.33 -2.96 -20.56
N LEU A 78 13.07 -2.51 -20.43
CA LEU A 78 12.30 -1.95 -21.56
C LEU A 78 13.01 -0.75 -22.22
N LEU A 79 13.61 0.13 -21.41
CA LEU A 79 14.34 1.28 -21.92
C LEU A 79 15.63 0.88 -22.65
N ARG A 80 16.33 -0.16 -22.19
CA ARG A 80 17.54 -0.67 -22.86
C ARG A 80 17.26 -1.33 -24.20
N GLU A 81 16.09 -1.98 -24.33
CA GLU A 81 15.69 -2.65 -25.56
C GLU A 81 15.30 -1.66 -26.66
N ARG A 82 14.77 -0.48 -26.30
CA ARG A 82 14.25 0.51 -27.26
C ARG A 82 15.13 1.75 -27.44
N GLU A 83 15.61 2.34 -26.35
CA GLU A 83 16.24 3.66 -26.37
C GLU A 83 17.77 3.56 -26.42
N VAL A 84 18.39 4.45 -27.18
CA VAL A 84 19.85 4.60 -27.26
C VAL A 84 20.30 5.90 -26.60
N GLY A 85 21.53 5.93 -26.10
CA GLY A 85 22.13 7.15 -25.53
C GLY A 85 21.90 7.37 -24.04
N ILE A 86 21.21 6.46 -23.34
CA ILE A 86 21.19 6.43 -21.88
C ILE A 86 22.58 5.99 -21.39
N PRO A 87 23.26 6.78 -20.53
CA PRO A 87 24.54 6.38 -19.96
C PRO A 87 24.36 5.13 -19.09
N PRO A 88 25.15 4.05 -19.25
CA PRO A 88 24.99 2.81 -18.50
C PRO A 88 24.98 3.01 -16.98
N GLU A 89 25.81 3.93 -16.49
CA GLU A 89 25.94 4.30 -15.09
C GLU A 89 24.69 5.03 -14.53
N GLN A 90 23.91 5.70 -15.38
CA GLN A 90 22.68 6.43 -15.01
C GLN A 90 21.40 5.70 -15.44
N SER A 91 21.52 4.47 -15.93
CA SER A 91 20.39 3.70 -16.45
C SER A 91 19.30 3.45 -15.39
N LEU A 92 19.69 3.14 -14.15
CA LEU A 92 18.75 2.90 -13.05
C LEU A 92 18.11 4.21 -12.55
N GLU A 93 18.90 5.28 -12.43
CA GLU A 93 18.41 6.60 -12.05
C GLU A 93 17.36 7.12 -13.04
N THR A 94 17.64 6.96 -14.34
CA THR A 94 16.73 7.33 -15.43
C THR A 94 15.43 6.54 -15.35
N ALA A 95 15.50 5.22 -15.19
CA ALA A 95 14.31 4.37 -15.04
C ALA A 95 13.48 4.76 -13.81
N LYS A 96 14.12 5.04 -12.67
CA LYS A 96 13.44 5.51 -11.45
C LYS A 96 12.76 6.86 -11.66
N ALA A 97 13.43 7.82 -12.31
CA ALA A 97 12.86 9.12 -12.60
C ALA A 97 11.64 9.02 -13.53
N ILE A 98 11.69 8.12 -14.52
CA ILE A 98 10.57 7.87 -15.42
C ILE A 98 9.42 7.19 -14.67
N LYS A 99 9.72 6.22 -13.81
CA LYS A 99 8.74 5.54 -12.94
C LYS A 99 7.93 6.55 -12.15
N GLU A 100 8.61 7.44 -11.44
CA GLU A 100 7.97 8.39 -10.52
C GLU A 100 7.22 9.53 -11.24
N LYS A 101 7.66 9.92 -12.45
CA LYS A 101 7.08 11.07 -13.18
C LYS A 101 6.00 10.70 -14.18
N TYR A 102 6.14 9.58 -14.89
CA TYR A 102 5.34 9.31 -16.09
C TYR A 102 4.45 8.09 -16.00
N CYS A 103 4.68 7.21 -15.03
CA CYS A 103 3.97 5.94 -14.96
C CYS A 103 2.59 6.05 -14.31
N TYR A 104 1.70 5.18 -14.76
CA TYR A 104 0.32 5.09 -14.30
C TYR A 104 -0.23 3.70 -14.59
N ILE A 105 -1.32 3.32 -13.92
CA ILE A 105 -1.99 2.05 -14.18
C ILE A 105 -3.07 2.25 -15.24
N CYS A 106 -3.05 1.37 -16.24
CA CYS A 106 -4.08 1.36 -17.27
C CYS A 106 -5.24 0.42 -16.88
N PRO A 107 -6.45 0.63 -17.42
CA PRO A 107 -7.57 -0.27 -17.18
C PRO A 107 -7.49 -1.55 -18.01
N ASP A 108 -6.87 -1.50 -19.19
CA ASP A 108 -6.80 -2.58 -20.18
C ASP A 108 -5.56 -2.37 -21.06
N ILE A 109 -4.66 -3.35 -21.06
CA ILE A 109 -3.34 -3.25 -21.70
C ILE A 109 -3.48 -3.12 -23.22
N VAL A 110 -4.33 -3.94 -23.85
CA VAL A 110 -4.48 -4.00 -25.31
C VAL A 110 -5.05 -2.69 -25.84
N LYS A 111 -6.04 -2.13 -25.15
CA LYS A 111 -6.59 -0.81 -25.48
C LYS A 111 -5.56 0.30 -25.27
N GLU A 112 -4.69 0.17 -24.29
CA GLU A 112 -3.65 1.17 -24.04
C GLU A 112 -2.59 1.14 -25.14
N PHE A 113 -2.14 -0.04 -25.59
CA PHE A 113 -1.27 -0.16 -26.76
C PHE A 113 -1.89 0.50 -28.00
N ALA A 114 -3.15 0.18 -28.31
CA ALA A 114 -3.83 0.75 -29.47
C ALA A 114 -3.90 2.29 -29.43
N LYS A 115 -4.01 2.91 -28.25
CA LYS A 115 -3.98 4.38 -28.12
C LYS A 115 -2.63 4.98 -28.49
N TYR A 116 -1.55 4.33 -28.09
CA TYR A 116 -0.20 4.78 -28.38
C TYR A 116 0.11 4.60 -29.87
N ASP A 117 -0.35 3.52 -30.50
CA ASP A 117 -0.17 3.27 -31.93
C ASP A 117 -0.96 4.26 -32.80
N VAL A 118 -2.17 4.63 -32.39
CA VAL A 118 -3.04 5.56 -33.13
C VAL A 118 -2.56 7.01 -33.03
N ASP A 119 -2.09 7.45 -31.86
CA ASP A 119 -1.63 8.83 -31.65
C ASP A 119 -0.32 8.90 -30.86
N PRO A 120 0.83 8.53 -31.48
CA PRO A 120 2.11 8.49 -30.79
C PRO A 120 2.53 9.87 -30.24
N GLN A 121 2.25 10.95 -30.97
CA GLN A 121 2.68 12.31 -30.60
C GLN A 121 2.05 12.81 -29.30
N LYS A 122 0.83 12.35 -28.99
CA LYS A 122 0.12 12.73 -27.77
C LYS A 122 0.55 11.93 -26.55
N TRP A 123 0.87 10.65 -26.74
CA TRP A 123 1.08 9.69 -25.66
C TRP A 123 2.56 9.44 -25.34
N ILE A 124 3.44 9.47 -26.34
CA ILE A 124 4.89 9.41 -26.13
C ILE A 124 5.33 10.73 -25.49
N ARG A 125 6.11 10.61 -24.42
CA ARG A 125 6.70 11.75 -23.70
C ARG A 125 8.20 11.75 -23.90
N GLN A 126 8.85 12.88 -23.69
CA GLN A 126 10.31 12.96 -23.71
C GLN A 126 10.85 13.18 -22.31
N TYR A 127 11.88 12.42 -21.96
CA TYR A 127 12.67 12.63 -20.76
C TYR A 127 14.05 13.15 -21.16
N THR A 128 14.45 14.25 -20.54
CA THR A 128 15.78 14.83 -20.72
C THR A 128 16.58 14.65 -19.43
N GLY A 129 17.69 13.92 -19.54
CA GLY A 129 18.69 13.78 -18.49
C GLY A 129 19.97 14.55 -18.82
N ILE A 130 20.83 14.74 -17.82
CA ILE A 130 22.17 15.29 -18.00
C ILE A 130 23.15 14.16 -17.67
N ASN A 131 24.05 13.87 -18.60
CA ASN A 131 25.08 12.87 -18.38
C ASN A 131 26.08 13.40 -17.35
N ALA A 132 26.31 12.63 -16.29
CA ALA A 132 27.14 13.03 -15.16
C ALA A 132 28.62 13.25 -15.55
N VAL A 133 29.12 12.50 -16.52
CA VAL A 133 30.54 12.52 -16.94
C VAL A 133 30.81 13.65 -17.92
N ASN A 134 30.05 13.72 -19.02
CA ASN A 134 30.33 14.66 -20.10
C ASN A 134 29.49 15.96 -20.03
N GLN A 135 28.58 16.07 -19.06
CA GLN A 135 27.70 17.23 -18.84
C GLN A 135 26.80 17.59 -20.05
N LYS A 136 26.66 16.68 -21.02
CA LYS A 136 25.75 16.84 -22.16
C LYS A 136 24.38 16.30 -21.80
N LYS A 137 23.35 16.90 -22.40
CA LYS A 137 21.98 16.43 -22.28
C LYS A 137 21.79 15.19 -23.14
N PHE A 138 21.10 14.19 -22.62
CA PHE A 138 20.54 13.09 -23.39
C PHE A 138 19.02 13.16 -23.31
N ILE A 139 18.36 12.83 -24.42
CA ILE A 139 16.91 12.86 -24.55
C ILE A 139 16.49 11.47 -24.97
N ILE A 140 15.46 10.94 -24.30
CA ILE A 140 14.87 9.65 -24.62
C ILE A 140 13.36 9.78 -24.72
N ASP A 141 12.79 8.95 -25.59
CA ASP A 141 11.35 8.83 -25.69
C ASP A 141 10.84 7.86 -24.61
N VAL A 142 9.69 8.20 -24.06
CA VAL A 142 9.03 7.49 -22.96
C VAL A 142 7.66 7.03 -23.42
N GLY A 143 7.52 5.72 -23.63
CA GLY A 143 6.40 5.10 -24.33
C GLY A 143 5.59 4.12 -23.45
N TYR A 144 5.63 2.84 -23.84
CA TYR A 144 4.83 1.76 -23.26
C TYR A 144 5.18 1.42 -21.80
N GLU A 145 6.43 1.63 -21.39
CA GLU A 145 6.92 1.43 -20.01
C GLU A 145 6.11 2.24 -18.98
N ARG A 146 5.43 3.31 -19.43
CA ARG A 146 4.56 4.13 -18.57
C ARG A 146 3.41 3.33 -17.95
N PHE A 147 2.80 2.42 -18.70
CA PHE A 147 1.74 1.57 -18.18
C PHE A 147 2.22 0.14 -17.92
N LEU A 148 3.19 -0.37 -18.68
CA LEU A 148 3.75 -1.71 -18.46
C LEU A 148 4.50 -1.83 -17.13
N GLY A 149 5.22 -0.78 -16.71
CA GLY A 149 5.98 -0.80 -15.46
C GLY A 149 5.10 -1.18 -14.26
N PRO A 150 4.04 -0.42 -13.95
CA PRO A 150 3.13 -0.74 -12.85
C PRO A 150 2.22 -1.96 -13.10
N GLU A 151 2.08 -2.41 -14.35
CA GLU A 151 1.19 -3.54 -14.69
C GLU A 151 1.67 -4.85 -14.07
N ILE A 152 2.96 -4.96 -13.73
CA ILE A 152 3.53 -6.15 -13.08
C ILE A 152 2.94 -6.43 -11.69
N PHE A 153 2.19 -5.50 -11.08
CA PHE A 153 1.39 -5.80 -9.89
C PHE A 153 0.19 -6.70 -10.21
N PHE A 154 -0.39 -6.57 -11.39
CA PHE A 154 -1.59 -7.28 -11.83
C PHE A 154 -1.25 -8.47 -12.73
N HIS A 155 -0.11 -8.42 -13.42
CA HIS A 155 0.46 -9.49 -14.23
C HIS A 155 1.94 -9.68 -13.88
N PRO A 156 2.26 -10.25 -12.71
CA PRO A 156 3.65 -10.42 -12.27
C PRO A 156 4.50 -11.29 -13.20
N GLU A 157 3.87 -12.15 -13.98
CA GLU A 157 4.51 -13.04 -14.96
C GLU A 157 5.33 -12.30 -16.02
N PHE A 158 5.15 -10.98 -16.18
CA PHE A 158 5.94 -10.15 -17.09
C PHE A 158 7.38 -9.92 -16.61
N ALA A 159 7.61 -9.95 -15.30
CA ALA A 159 8.91 -9.62 -14.71
C ALA A 159 9.45 -10.71 -13.78
N ASN A 160 8.58 -11.55 -13.21
CA ASN A 160 8.96 -12.59 -12.28
C ASN A 160 8.47 -13.96 -12.79
N PRO A 161 9.38 -14.90 -13.14
CA PRO A 161 8.99 -16.21 -13.63
C PRO A 161 8.43 -17.14 -12.54
N ASP A 162 8.75 -16.87 -11.27
CA ASP A 162 8.40 -17.73 -10.14
C ASP A 162 7.06 -17.33 -9.47
N PHE A 163 6.50 -16.19 -9.86
CA PHE A 163 5.29 -15.63 -9.24
C PHE A 163 4.32 -15.13 -10.30
N MET A 164 3.08 -15.64 -10.28
CA MET A 164 2.07 -15.39 -11.33
C MET A 164 0.75 -14.82 -10.78
N GLU A 165 0.60 -14.71 -9.46
CA GLU A 165 -0.67 -14.31 -8.84
C GLU A 165 -0.83 -12.79 -8.82
N SER A 166 -1.94 -12.28 -9.36
CA SER A 166 -2.21 -10.84 -9.33
C SER A 166 -2.37 -10.34 -7.89
N ILE A 167 -2.02 -9.07 -7.64
CA ILE A 167 -2.26 -8.45 -6.33
C ILE A 167 -3.72 -8.53 -5.89
N SER A 168 -4.67 -8.50 -6.84
CA SER A 168 -6.09 -8.65 -6.55
C SER A 168 -6.44 -10.03 -6.01
N ASP A 169 -5.85 -11.09 -6.58
CA ASP A 169 -6.08 -12.47 -6.14
C ASP A 169 -5.42 -12.72 -4.78
N VAL A 170 -4.20 -12.23 -4.57
CA VAL A 170 -3.51 -12.33 -3.28
C VAL A 170 -4.32 -11.66 -2.17
N VAL A 171 -4.87 -10.47 -2.44
CA VAL A 171 -5.71 -9.76 -1.45
C VAL A 171 -6.99 -10.53 -1.15
N ASP A 172 -7.63 -11.11 -2.17
CA ASP A 172 -8.80 -11.96 -1.98
C ASP A 172 -8.46 -13.20 -1.14
N GLU A 173 -7.36 -13.88 -1.45
CA GLU A 173 -6.88 -15.07 -0.74
C GLU A 173 -6.62 -14.76 0.75
N VAL A 174 -5.91 -13.67 1.04
CA VAL A 174 -5.64 -13.21 2.41
C VAL A 174 -6.94 -13.02 3.19
N ILE A 175 -7.92 -12.34 2.60
CA ILE A 175 -9.21 -12.09 3.25
C ILE A 175 -10.00 -13.39 3.40
N GLN A 176 -9.96 -14.30 2.43
CA GLN A 176 -10.62 -15.60 2.54
C GLN A 176 -9.97 -16.52 3.58
N ASN A 177 -8.68 -16.37 3.87
CA ASN A 177 -8.00 -17.10 4.93
C ASN A 177 -8.30 -16.55 6.34
N CYS A 178 -8.82 -15.33 6.44
CA CYS A 178 -9.23 -14.73 7.71
C CYS A 178 -10.55 -15.35 8.26
N PRO A 179 -10.84 -15.21 9.57
CA PRO A 179 -12.11 -15.62 10.17
C PRO A 179 -13.31 -15.01 9.45
N ILE A 180 -14.42 -15.76 9.35
CA ILE A 180 -15.56 -15.39 8.50
C ILE A 180 -16.21 -14.06 8.91
N ASP A 181 -16.21 -13.75 10.21
CA ASP A 181 -16.87 -12.58 10.77
C ASP A 181 -16.15 -11.27 10.40
N VAL A 182 -14.84 -11.31 10.14
CA VAL A 182 -14.04 -10.12 9.81
C VAL A 182 -13.91 -9.87 8.31
N ARG A 183 -14.24 -10.85 7.44
CA ARG A 183 -14.00 -10.74 5.99
C ARG A 183 -14.70 -9.55 5.35
N ARG A 184 -15.98 -9.32 5.69
CA ARG A 184 -16.77 -8.21 5.14
C ARG A 184 -16.19 -6.84 5.53
N PRO A 185 -15.87 -6.58 6.82
CA PRO A 185 -15.09 -5.40 7.20
C PRO A 185 -13.78 -5.24 6.43
N LEU A 186 -13.01 -6.32 6.23
CA LEU A 186 -11.74 -6.27 5.50
C LEU A 186 -11.91 -5.84 4.03
N TYR A 187 -12.91 -6.38 3.32
CA TYR A 187 -13.20 -5.95 1.93
C TYR A 187 -13.64 -4.49 1.83
N LYS A 188 -14.38 -4.00 2.83
CA LYS A 188 -14.87 -2.61 2.86
C LYS A 188 -13.75 -1.62 3.21
N ASN A 189 -12.64 -2.07 3.79
CA ASN A 189 -11.58 -1.19 4.25
C ASN A 189 -10.20 -1.69 3.77
N VAL A 190 -9.96 -1.60 2.46
CA VAL A 190 -8.65 -1.89 1.86
C VAL A 190 -7.83 -0.60 1.82
N VAL A 191 -6.84 -0.46 2.70
CA VAL A 191 -6.01 0.74 2.81
C VAL A 191 -4.68 0.55 2.10
N LEU A 192 -4.27 1.55 1.32
CA LEU A 192 -2.99 1.54 0.63
C LEU A 192 -1.94 2.33 1.43
N SER A 193 -0.73 1.79 1.51
CA SER A 193 0.44 2.37 2.16
C SER A 193 1.68 2.20 1.29
N GLY A 194 2.57 3.20 1.33
CA GLY A 194 3.88 3.13 0.70
C GLY A 194 3.98 3.86 -0.63
N GLY A 195 5.20 4.11 -1.07
CA GLY A 195 5.48 4.88 -2.29
C GLY A 195 5.03 4.19 -3.57
N SER A 196 5.05 2.86 -3.62
CA SER A 196 4.73 2.09 -4.82
C SER A 196 3.22 1.90 -5.03
N THR A 197 2.37 2.29 -4.06
CA THR A 197 0.91 2.37 -4.26
C THR A 197 0.47 3.72 -4.83
N MET A 198 1.40 4.67 -5.04
CA MET A 198 1.09 6.04 -5.48
C MET A 198 0.83 6.16 -6.99
N PHE A 199 0.92 5.07 -7.75
CA PHE A 199 0.60 5.11 -9.18
C PHE A 199 -0.84 5.59 -9.40
N ARG A 200 -1.01 6.46 -10.39
CA ARG A 200 -2.35 6.93 -10.76
C ARG A 200 -3.21 5.74 -11.15
N ASP A 201 -4.46 5.74 -10.67
CA ASP A 201 -5.44 4.67 -10.87
C ASP A 201 -5.14 3.32 -10.19
N PHE A 202 -4.09 3.22 -9.35
CA PHE A 202 -3.78 2.00 -8.60
C PHE A 202 -4.96 1.47 -7.79
N GLY A 203 -5.50 2.30 -6.90
CA GLY A 203 -6.63 1.89 -6.05
C GLY A 203 -7.89 1.58 -6.85
N ARG A 204 -8.14 2.30 -7.95
CA ARG A 204 -9.30 2.06 -8.82
C ARG A 204 -9.19 0.72 -9.55
N ARG A 205 -8.01 0.39 -10.07
CA ARG A 205 -7.74 -0.91 -10.71
C ARG A 205 -7.88 -2.05 -9.71
N LEU A 206 -7.25 -1.92 -8.54
CA LEU A 206 -7.34 -2.92 -7.46
C LEU A 206 -8.78 -3.15 -7.03
N GLN A 207 -9.56 -2.09 -6.79
CA GLN A 207 -10.96 -2.20 -6.39
C GLN A 207 -11.81 -2.90 -7.45
N ARG A 208 -11.62 -2.54 -8.73
CA ARG A 208 -12.37 -3.12 -9.84
C ARG A 208 -12.09 -4.61 -9.98
N ASP A 209 -10.81 -5.00 -9.96
CA ASP A 209 -10.40 -6.37 -10.20
C ASP A 209 -10.73 -7.25 -8.99
N LEU A 210 -10.49 -6.77 -7.77
CA LEU A 210 -10.94 -7.45 -6.54
C LEU A 210 -12.47 -7.64 -6.52
N LYS A 211 -13.23 -6.61 -6.89
CA LYS A 211 -14.69 -6.72 -6.99
C LYS A 211 -15.14 -7.76 -8.02
N ARG A 212 -14.45 -7.86 -9.17
CA ARG A 212 -14.73 -8.89 -10.19
C ARG A 212 -14.51 -10.30 -9.64
N VAL A 213 -13.40 -10.53 -8.95
CA VAL A 213 -13.08 -11.84 -8.32
C VAL A 213 -14.15 -12.23 -7.31
N VAL A 214 -14.49 -11.30 -6.41
CA VAL A 214 -15.51 -11.55 -5.38
C VAL A 214 -16.89 -11.78 -5.99
N ASP A 215 -17.34 -10.92 -6.91
CA ASP A 215 -18.65 -11.03 -7.54
C ASP A 215 -18.76 -12.33 -8.38
N ALA A 216 -17.68 -12.74 -9.06
CA ALA A 216 -17.64 -14.02 -9.78
C ALA A 216 -17.80 -15.22 -8.85
N ARG A 217 -17.10 -15.23 -7.70
CA ARG A 217 -17.24 -16.28 -6.69
C ARG A 217 -18.66 -16.35 -6.12
N LEU A 218 -19.30 -15.20 -5.88
CA LEU A 218 -20.67 -15.15 -5.38
C LEU A 218 -21.69 -15.67 -6.39
N ARG A 219 -21.53 -15.33 -7.69
CA ARG A 219 -22.37 -15.85 -8.77
C ARG A 219 -22.29 -17.37 -8.88
N LEU A 220 -21.07 -17.92 -8.87
CA LEU A 220 -20.88 -19.37 -8.90
C LEU A 220 -21.59 -20.07 -7.73
N SER A 221 -21.55 -19.48 -6.54
CA SER A 221 -22.23 -20.03 -5.36
C SER A 221 -23.76 -20.02 -5.50
N GLU A 222 -24.33 -18.98 -6.10
CA GLU A 222 -25.78 -18.87 -6.37
C GLU A 222 -26.23 -19.88 -7.44
N GLU A 223 -25.46 -20.01 -8.52
CA GLU A 223 -25.68 -20.96 -9.60
C GLU A 223 -25.64 -22.41 -9.11
N LEU A 224 -24.60 -22.79 -8.36
CA LEU A 224 -24.45 -24.14 -7.79
C LEU A 224 -25.55 -24.48 -6.77
N SER A 225 -26.09 -23.47 -6.09
CA SER A 225 -27.20 -23.65 -5.14
C SER A 225 -28.57 -23.73 -5.82
N GLY A 226 -28.65 -23.59 -7.15
CA GLY A 226 -29.92 -23.51 -7.88
C GLY A 226 -30.81 -22.36 -7.42
N GLY A 227 -30.20 -21.24 -7.00
CA GLY A 227 -30.92 -20.07 -6.47
C GLY A 227 -31.46 -20.22 -5.04
N ARG A 228 -31.18 -21.33 -4.34
CA ARG A 228 -31.61 -21.54 -2.94
C ARG A 228 -30.88 -20.65 -1.95
N ILE A 229 -29.63 -20.29 -2.24
CA ILE A 229 -28.79 -19.43 -1.41
C ILE A 229 -28.47 -18.18 -2.22
N LYS A 230 -28.95 -17.02 -1.77
CA LYS A 230 -28.63 -15.72 -2.36
C LYS A 230 -27.65 -14.97 -1.46
N PRO A 231 -26.34 -15.04 -1.72
CA PRO A 231 -25.35 -14.36 -0.88
C PRO A 231 -25.53 -12.85 -0.97
N LYS A 232 -25.50 -12.17 0.18
CA LYS A 232 -25.51 -10.71 0.22
C LYS A 232 -24.26 -10.17 -0.50
N PRO A 233 -24.41 -9.21 -1.44
CA PRO A 233 -23.27 -8.60 -2.13
C PRO A 233 -22.20 -8.13 -1.14
N VAL A 234 -20.94 -8.32 -1.50
CA VAL A 234 -19.80 -7.84 -0.72
C VAL A 234 -19.42 -6.47 -1.27
N GLU A 235 -19.39 -5.49 -0.37
CA GLU A 235 -18.91 -4.15 -0.69
C GLU A 235 -17.38 -4.16 -0.63
N VAL A 236 -16.75 -3.79 -1.74
CA VAL A 236 -15.29 -3.70 -1.87
C VAL A 236 -14.92 -2.24 -2.05
N GLN A 237 -14.10 -1.71 -1.15
CA GLN A 237 -13.69 -0.32 -1.17
C GLN A 237 -12.18 -0.22 -0.89
N VAL A 238 -11.47 0.37 -1.86
CA VAL A 238 -10.04 0.66 -1.75
C VAL A 238 -9.85 2.13 -1.46
N ILE A 239 -9.21 2.44 -0.34
CA ILE A 239 -9.06 3.79 0.16
C ILE A 239 -7.74 4.37 -0.32
N THR A 240 -7.87 5.39 -1.14
CA THR A 240 -6.76 6.26 -1.54
C THR A 240 -6.80 7.55 -0.73
N HIS A 241 -5.64 8.01 -0.24
CA HIS A 241 -5.54 9.23 0.55
C HIS A 241 -4.22 9.97 0.28
N HIS A 242 -4.16 11.27 0.56
CA HIS A 242 -3.00 12.11 0.18
C HIS A 242 -1.70 11.75 0.91
N MET A 243 -1.80 11.13 2.09
CA MET A 243 -0.64 10.79 2.93
C MET A 243 -0.09 9.39 2.68
N GLN A 244 -0.57 8.66 1.66
CA GLN A 244 -0.19 7.28 1.33
C GLN A 244 1.32 7.01 1.33
N ARG A 245 2.10 7.91 0.72
CA ARG A 245 3.56 7.77 0.59
C ARG A 245 4.27 7.59 1.94
N TYR A 246 3.75 8.22 2.99
CA TYR A 246 4.29 8.19 4.34
C TYR A 246 3.21 7.82 5.36
N ALA A 247 2.24 6.99 4.96
CA ALA A 247 1.04 6.69 5.75
C ALA A 247 1.41 6.23 7.16
N VAL A 248 2.37 5.32 7.29
CA VAL A 248 2.88 4.83 8.57
C VAL A 248 3.38 5.98 9.45
N TRP A 249 4.25 6.84 8.92
CA TRP A 249 4.82 7.95 9.69
C TRP A 249 3.75 8.98 10.08
N PHE A 250 2.87 9.31 9.15
CA PHE A 250 1.78 10.25 9.38
C PHE A 250 0.78 9.73 10.43
N GLY A 251 0.39 8.45 10.34
CA GLY A 251 -0.45 7.81 11.36
C GLY A 251 0.21 7.81 12.73
N GLY A 252 1.51 7.53 12.80
CA GLY A 252 2.28 7.65 14.04
C GLY A 252 2.30 9.08 14.59
N SER A 253 2.53 10.07 13.74
CA SER A 253 2.49 11.49 14.12
C SER A 253 1.11 11.90 14.63
N MET A 254 0.03 11.44 14.00
CA MET A 254 -1.34 11.72 14.43
C MET A 254 -1.63 11.10 15.80
N LEU A 255 -1.36 9.80 15.96
CA LEU A 255 -1.63 9.08 17.21
C LEU A 255 -0.80 9.62 18.37
N ALA A 256 0.48 9.92 18.15
CA ALA A 256 1.34 10.53 19.16
C ALA A 256 0.89 11.94 19.57
N SER A 257 0.15 12.65 18.70
CA SER A 257 -0.35 14.00 18.97
C SER A 257 -1.78 14.02 19.53
N THR A 258 -2.43 12.87 19.72
CA THR A 258 -3.87 12.81 20.05
C THR A 258 -4.11 13.19 21.51
N SER A 259 -4.47 14.45 21.77
CA SER A 259 -4.96 14.91 23.08
C SER A 259 -6.48 14.68 23.18
N VAL A 260 -6.91 14.00 24.24
CA VAL A 260 -8.34 13.84 24.55
C VAL A 260 -8.81 15.10 25.30
N HIS A 261 -9.68 15.90 24.69
CA HIS A 261 -10.47 16.88 25.43
C HIS A 261 -11.60 16.12 26.15
N ALA A 262 -11.47 15.90 27.46
CA ALA A 262 -12.60 15.47 28.27
C ALA A 262 -13.62 16.62 28.37
N PRO A 263 -14.92 16.43 28.05
CA PRO A 263 -15.94 17.49 28.13
C PRO A 263 -16.29 17.96 29.55
N SER A 264 -15.65 17.41 30.58
CA SER A 264 -15.97 17.71 31.97
C SER A 264 -14.72 17.67 32.84
N ALA A 265 -14.47 18.78 33.54
CA ALA A 265 -13.33 19.11 34.40
C ALA A 265 -12.10 19.64 33.65
N GLY A 266 -11.78 20.92 33.91
CA GLY A 266 -10.61 21.66 33.39
C GLY A 266 -9.25 21.15 33.89
N CYS A 267 -9.03 19.84 33.82
CA CYS A 267 -7.73 19.20 34.00
C CYS A 267 -7.18 18.82 32.62
N LEU A 268 -5.94 19.22 32.33
CA LEU A 268 -5.21 18.74 31.16
C LEU A 268 -4.97 17.23 31.33
N VAL A 269 -5.87 16.39 30.81
CA VAL A 269 -5.66 14.95 30.76
C VAL A 269 -4.53 14.69 29.77
N GLN A 270 -3.51 13.94 30.19
CA GLN A 270 -2.39 13.58 29.32
C GLN A 270 -2.91 12.86 28.06
N PRO A 271 -2.39 13.20 26.86
CA PRO A 271 -2.72 12.51 25.62
C PRO A 271 -2.68 10.98 25.78
N GLU A 272 -3.66 10.26 25.22
CA GLU A 272 -3.83 8.80 25.38
C GLU A 272 -2.53 8.04 25.07
N PHE A 273 -1.77 8.53 24.09
CA PHE A 273 -0.43 8.05 23.75
C PHE A 273 0.53 7.97 24.94
N PHE A 274 0.59 8.98 25.81
CA PHE A 274 1.49 8.96 26.98
C PHE A 274 1.03 7.97 28.04
N GLN A 275 -0.25 7.62 28.08
CA GLN A 275 -0.79 6.64 29.03
C GLN A 275 -0.42 5.21 28.62
N VAL A 276 -0.31 4.94 27.31
CA VAL A 276 0.05 3.61 26.77
C VAL A 276 1.56 3.44 26.53
N CYS A 277 2.34 4.51 26.65
CA CYS A 277 3.80 4.44 26.54
C CYS A 277 4.41 3.73 27.75
N HIS A 278 5.38 2.86 27.50
CA HIS A 278 6.21 2.28 28.56
C HIS A 278 7.16 3.33 29.08
N THR A 279 7.18 3.59 30.39
CA THR A 279 8.08 4.59 30.96
C THR A 279 9.45 3.99 31.24
N LYS A 280 10.48 4.85 31.31
CA LYS A 280 11.83 4.40 31.72
C LYS A 280 11.82 3.79 33.12
N LYS A 281 10.99 4.33 34.03
CA LYS A 281 10.83 3.79 35.38
C LYS A 281 10.30 2.35 35.34
N ASP A 282 9.25 2.10 34.55
CA ASP A 282 8.69 0.75 34.43
C ASP A 282 9.69 -0.21 33.77
N TYR A 283 10.49 0.27 32.80
CA TYR A 283 11.55 -0.52 32.18
C TYR A 283 12.64 -0.93 33.18
N GLU A 284 13.03 -0.04 34.09
CA GLU A 284 14.01 -0.33 35.13
C GLU A 284 13.47 -1.27 36.21
N GLU A 285 12.17 -1.17 36.54
CA GLU A 285 11.51 -1.95 37.60
C GLU A 285 11.10 -3.36 37.13
N TYR A 286 10.49 -3.47 35.95
CA TYR A 286 9.93 -4.72 35.40
C TYR A 286 10.77 -5.33 34.27
N GLY A 287 11.81 -4.62 33.83
CA GLY A 287 12.72 -5.06 32.77
C GLY A 287 12.15 -4.87 31.35
N PRO A 288 12.89 -5.33 30.32
CA PRO A 288 12.56 -5.11 28.91
C PRO A 288 11.31 -5.86 28.42
N THR A 289 10.76 -6.77 29.24
CA THR A 289 9.61 -7.60 28.86
C THR A 289 8.34 -6.79 28.61
N ILE A 290 8.18 -5.64 29.28
CA ILE A 290 7.04 -4.73 29.09
C ILE A 290 6.92 -4.26 27.63
N CYS A 291 8.05 -4.09 26.94
CA CYS A 291 8.07 -3.60 25.56
C CYS A 291 7.65 -4.65 24.51
N ARG A 292 7.43 -5.92 24.91
CA ARG A 292 6.99 -6.99 24.00
C ARG A 292 5.56 -6.80 23.51
N HIS A 293 4.74 -6.11 24.29
CA HIS A 293 3.36 -5.80 23.95
C HIS A 293 3.13 -4.30 24.10
N ASN A 294 2.52 -3.68 23.11
CA ASN A 294 2.17 -2.26 23.12
C ASN A 294 0.65 -2.18 22.88
N PRO A 295 -0.14 -1.72 23.86
CA PRO A 295 -1.59 -1.66 23.74
C PRO A 295 -2.01 -0.77 22.56
N VAL A 296 -2.93 -1.25 21.74
CA VAL A 296 -3.49 -0.45 20.65
C VAL A 296 -4.47 0.58 21.24
N PHE A 297 -4.48 1.78 20.68
CA PHE A 297 -5.24 2.93 21.17
C PHE A 297 -5.73 3.81 20.02
N GLY A 298 -6.52 4.84 20.33
CA GLY A 298 -7.04 5.79 19.34
C GLY A 298 -8.36 5.38 18.67
N VAL A 299 -8.86 4.17 18.99
CA VAL A 299 -10.21 3.70 18.69
C VAL A 299 -10.71 2.88 19.89
N MET A 300 -11.23 3.53 20.94
CA MET A 300 -12.17 2.86 21.85
C MET A 300 -13.01 3.82 22.70
N SER A 301 -14.30 3.45 22.78
CA SER A 301 -15.43 3.92 23.59
C SER A 301 -16.09 5.25 23.21
#